data_AF-F3KJ51-F1
#
_entry.id   AF-F3KJ51-F1
#
_cell.length_a   1.000
_cell.length_b   1.000
_cell.length_c   1.000
_cell.angle_alpha   90.00
_cell.angle_beta   90.00
_cell.angle_gamma   90.00
#
_symmetry.space_group_name_H-M   'P 1'
#
loop_
_entity.id
_entity.type
_entity.pdbx_description
1 polymer ?
#
loop_
_entity_poly.entity_id
_entity_poly.type
_entity_poly.pdbx_seq_one_letter_code
_entity_poly.pdbx_strand_id
1 'polypeptide(L)'
;MIFSDLEKYNTEKILKIILLHDLSESIIGDIVPGQIPISKKRNLENNAMKKILSELPESLQSQYNQLWDEYIQNTSSEARFVHQLDKLEMALQAKYYLSKGHPKERLESFFNSAKNEITDKKLLKIFNEITNHG
;
A
#
# COMPACT_ATOMS: atom_id res chain seq x y z
N MET A 1 -2.06 -8.20 -11.98
CA MET A 1 -2.09 -8.27 -13.45
C MET A 1 -3.51 -8.20 -13.97
N ILE A 2 -4.39 -9.17 -13.71
CA ILE A 2 -5.76 -9.18 -14.29
C ILE A 2 -6.49 -7.84 -14.12
N PHE A 3 -6.52 -7.28 -12.91
CA PHE A 3 -7.15 -5.99 -12.68
C PHE A 3 -6.46 -4.84 -13.45
N SER A 4 -5.13 -4.77 -13.38
CA SER A 4 -4.37 -3.72 -14.06
C SER A 4 -4.50 -3.81 -15.58
N ASP A 5 -4.58 -5.02 -16.14
CA ASP A 5 -4.78 -5.27 -17.57
C ASP A 5 -6.20 -4.88 -18.01
N LEU A 6 -7.23 -5.19 -17.19
CA LEU A 6 -8.62 -4.80 -17.44
C LEU A 6 -8.82 -3.28 -17.39
N GLU A 7 -8.13 -2.61 -16.47
CA GLU A 7 -8.21 -1.15 -16.32
C GLU A 7 -7.22 -0.37 -17.19
N LYS A 8 -6.41 -1.08 -18.00
CA LYS A 8 -5.37 -0.50 -18.86
C LYS A 8 -4.34 0.35 -18.10
N TYR A 9 -4.04 -0.02 -16.86
CA TYR A 9 -2.90 0.51 -16.14
C TYR A 9 -1.58 -0.02 -16.71
N ASN A 10 -0.48 0.65 -16.38
CA ASN A 10 0.83 0.06 -16.58
C ASN A 10 1.08 -1.03 -15.50
N THR A 11 0.81 -2.28 -15.86
CA THR A 11 0.99 -3.45 -14.98
C THR A 11 2.42 -3.60 -14.46
N GLU A 12 3.43 -3.40 -15.31
CA GLU A 12 4.84 -3.50 -14.90
C GLU A 12 5.16 -2.45 -13.81
N LYS A 13 4.70 -1.22 -14.02
CA LYS A 13 4.90 -0.12 -13.07
C LYS A 13 4.21 -0.39 -11.74
N ILE A 14 2.96 -0.87 -11.75
CA ILE A 14 2.23 -1.25 -10.54
C ILE A 14 3.02 -2.32 -9.77
N LEU A 15 3.47 -3.37 -10.45
CA LEU A 15 4.23 -4.45 -9.80
C LEU A 15 5.52 -3.93 -9.16
N LYS A 16 6.24 -3.03 -9.84
CA LYS A 16 7.43 -2.38 -9.26
C LYS A 16 7.07 -1.57 -8.01
N ILE A 17 6.01 -0.77 -8.05
CA ILE A 17 5.59 0.04 -6.89
C ILE A 17 5.18 -0.87 -5.72
N ILE A 18 4.40 -1.93 -5.96
CA ILE A 18 4.01 -2.90 -4.93
C ILE A 18 5.24 -3.54 -4.27
N LEU A 19 6.26 -3.90 -5.04
CA LEU A 19 7.48 -4.49 -4.46
C LEU A 19 8.32 -3.50 -3.65
N LEU A 20 8.15 -2.19 -3.90
CA LEU A 20 8.93 -1.13 -3.24
C LEU A 20 8.23 -0.53 -2.03
N HIS A 21 6.90 -0.48 -2.00
CA HIS A 21 6.18 0.42 -1.10
C HIS A 21 6.53 0.27 0.39
N ASP A 22 6.69 -0.96 0.86
CA ASP A 22 7.07 -1.27 2.25
C ASP A 22 8.54 -1.65 2.40
N LEU A 23 9.34 -1.57 1.35
CA LEU A 23 10.76 -1.98 1.39
C LEU A 23 11.56 -1.18 2.43
N SER A 24 11.16 0.08 2.69
CA SER A 24 11.79 0.93 3.71
C SER A 24 11.62 0.38 5.14
N GLU A 25 10.57 -0.41 5.39
CA GLU A 25 10.27 -1.01 6.69
C GLU A 25 11.29 -2.08 7.09
N SER A 26 12.04 -2.62 6.13
CA SER A 26 13.18 -3.50 6.43
C SER A 26 14.27 -2.84 7.28
N ILE A 27 14.35 -1.50 7.29
CA ILE A 27 15.32 -0.73 8.07
C ILE A 27 14.66 -0.10 9.30
N ILE A 28 13.44 0.45 9.17
CA ILE A 28 12.80 1.25 10.22
C ILE A 28 11.72 0.49 11.00
N GLY A 29 11.37 -0.73 10.58
CA GLY A 29 10.21 -1.49 11.05
C GLY A 29 8.88 -0.97 10.49
N ASP A 30 7.81 -1.72 10.72
CA ASP A 30 6.44 -1.27 10.45
C ASP A 30 6.02 -0.24 11.51
N ILE A 31 5.95 1.03 11.08
CA ILE A 31 5.53 2.15 11.92
C ILE A 31 4.03 2.36 11.75
N VAL A 32 3.25 1.81 12.66
CA VAL A 32 1.78 1.90 12.62
C VAL A 32 1.26 3.30 13.02
N PRO A 33 0.01 3.67 12.63
CA PRO A 33 -0.58 4.95 12.99
C PRO A 33 -0.55 5.24 14.50
N GLY A 34 -0.20 6.48 14.86
CA GLY A 34 -0.16 6.94 16.25
C GLY A 34 1.19 6.78 16.96
N GLN A 35 2.15 6.02 16.41
CA GLN A 35 3.48 5.90 17.01
C GLN A 35 4.31 7.19 16.89
N ILE A 36 4.27 7.85 15.73
CA ILE A 36 5.00 9.09 15.46
C ILE A 36 4.21 10.00 14.51
N PRO A 37 4.55 11.31 14.41
CA PRO A 37 3.96 12.19 13.42
C PRO A 37 4.18 11.71 11.98
N ILE A 38 3.18 11.90 11.10
CA ILE A 38 3.22 11.47 9.69
C ILE A 38 4.42 12.07 8.95
N SER A 39 4.75 13.35 9.20
CA SER A 39 5.92 14.00 8.61
C SER A 39 7.23 13.32 9.01
N LYS A 40 7.33 12.87 10.27
CA LYS A 40 8.49 12.12 10.77
C LYS A 40 8.56 10.73 10.14
N LYS A 41 7.43 10.01 10.02
CA LYS A 41 7.34 8.71 9.32
C LYS A 41 7.87 8.84 7.89
N ARG A 42 7.33 9.80 7.12
CA ARG A 42 7.75 10.06 5.73
C ARG A 42 9.24 10.36 5.60
N ASN A 43 9.80 11.15 6.53
CA ASN A 43 11.24 11.44 6.52
C ASN A 43 12.10 10.18 6.78
N LEU A 44 11.66 9.32 7.69
CA LEU A 44 12.34 8.05 7.98
C LEU A 44 12.27 7.09 6.80
N GLU A 45 11.08 6.91 6.21
CA GLU A 45 10.87 6.08 5.02
C GLU A 45 11.74 6.56 3.85
N ASN A 46 11.76 7.87 3.57
CA ASN A 46 12.59 8.44 2.52
C ASN A 46 14.08 8.22 2.75
N ASN A 47 14.56 8.39 3.99
CA ASN A 47 15.97 8.16 4.30
C ASN A 47 16.35 6.68 4.19
N ALA A 48 15.48 5.78 4.66
CA ALA A 48 15.67 4.34 4.53
C ALA A 48 15.68 3.91 3.06
N MET A 49 14.72 4.36 2.26
CA MET A 49 14.67 4.04 0.84
C MET A 49 15.89 4.56 0.09
N LYS A 50 16.34 5.80 0.36
CA LYS A 50 17.59 6.33 -0.23
C LYS A 50 18.79 5.45 0.07
N LYS A 51 18.90 4.94 1.31
CA LYS A 51 19.96 4.02 1.71
C LYS A 51 19.86 2.65 1.01
N ILE A 52 18.65 2.13 0.82
CA ILE A 52 18.46 0.86 0.11
C ILE A 52 18.84 1.02 -1.37
N LEU A 53 18.39 2.09 -2.00
CA LEU A 53 18.61 2.34 -3.43
C LEU A 53 20.04 2.79 -3.75
N SER A 54 20.82 3.28 -2.79
CA SER A 54 22.21 3.69 -3.02
C SER A 54 23.17 2.54 -3.30
N GLU A 55 22.77 1.30 -3.01
CA GLU A 55 23.54 0.09 -3.32
C GLU A 55 23.35 -0.37 -4.78
N LEU A 56 22.44 0.26 -5.52
CA LEU A 56 22.16 -0.08 -6.92
C LEU A 56 23.05 0.69 -7.90
N PRO A 57 23.29 0.17 -9.11
CA PRO A 57 23.87 0.94 -10.20
C PRO A 57 23.09 2.25 -10.46
N GLU A 58 23.80 3.32 -10.83
CA GLU A 58 23.25 4.68 -10.95
C GLU A 58 21.99 4.77 -11.84
N SER A 59 21.97 4.03 -12.95
CA SER A 59 20.82 3.99 -13.85
C SER A 59 19.55 3.41 -13.20
N LEU A 60 19.71 2.36 -12.38
CA LEU A 60 18.61 1.75 -11.63
C LEU A 60 18.22 2.62 -10.43
N GLN A 61 19.20 3.21 -9.75
CA GLN A 61 18.95 4.12 -8.64
C GLN A 61 18.02 5.27 -9.07
N SER A 62 18.31 5.93 -10.20
CA SER A 62 17.46 7.02 -10.71
C SER A 62 16.04 6.54 -11.00
N GLN A 63 15.89 5.40 -11.70
CA GLN A 63 14.59 4.82 -12.03
C GLN A 63 13.74 4.50 -10.79
N TYR A 64 14.34 3.85 -9.79
CA TYR A 64 13.62 3.42 -8.59
C TYR A 64 13.33 4.57 -7.62
N ASN A 65 14.20 5.59 -7.53
CA ASN A 65 13.89 6.81 -6.78
C ASN A 65 12.69 7.53 -7.37
N GLN A 66 12.58 7.61 -8.71
CA GLN A 66 11.43 8.23 -9.35
C GLN A 66 10.12 7.48 -9.04
N LEU A 67 10.14 6.14 -9.06
CA LEU A 67 8.97 5.33 -8.70
C LEU A 67 8.59 5.51 -7.23
N TRP A 68 9.58 5.56 -6.34
CA TRP A 68 9.36 5.80 -4.92
C TRP A 68 8.75 7.18 -4.65
N ASP A 69 9.31 8.23 -5.25
CA ASP A 69 8.80 9.60 -5.12
C ASP A 69 7.36 9.71 -5.63
N GLU A 70 7.06 9.07 -6.76
CA GLU A 70 5.71 9.01 -7.31
C GLU A 70 4.72 8.31 -6.37
N TYR A 71 5.14 7.22 -5.74
CA TYR A 71 4.33 6.49 -4.76
C TYR A 71 4.07 7.31 -3.50
N ILE A 72 5.11 7.89 -2.88
CA ILE A 72 4.99 8.67 -1.64
C ILE A 72 4.19 9.96 -1.86
N GLN A 73 4.35 10.60 -3.01
CA GLN A 73 3.60 11.81 -3.36
C GLN A 73 2.21 11.49 -3.93
N ASN A 74 1.94 10.22 -4.24
CA ASN A 74 0.66 9.73 -4.74
C ASN A 74 0.20 10.40 -6.05
N THR A 75 1.14 10.70 -6.94
CA THR A 75 0.91 11.60 -8.10
C THR A 75 0.40 10.87 -9.34
N SER A 76 0.75 9.60 -9.55
CA SER A 76 0.26 8.83 -10.68
C SER A 76 -1.02 8.04 -10.37
N SER A 77 -1.68 7.59 -11.44
CA SER A 77 -2.83 6.70 -11.32
C SER A 77 -2.44 5.32 -10.79
N GLU A 78 -1.25 4.82 -11.15
CA GLU A 78 -0.71 3.57 -10.61
C GLU A 78 -0.38 3.68 -9.12
N ALA A 79 0.24 4.77 -8.67
CA ALA A 79 0.53 5.00 -7.26
C ALA A 79 -0.76 5.07 -6.42
N ARG A 80 -1.75 5.86 -6.89
CA ARG A 80 -3.08 5.94 -6.26
C ARG A 80 -3.78 4.60 -6.22
N PHE A 81 -3.60 3.78 -7.26
CA PHE A 81 -4.16 2.45 -7.29
C PHE A 81 -3.49 1.54 -6.26
N VAL A 82 -2.16 1.56 -6.15
CA VAL A 82 -1.42 0.74 -5.17
C VAL A 82 -1.78 1.12 -3.73
N HIS A 83 -1.88 2.41 -3.38
CA HIS A 83 -2.34 2.84 -2.06
C HIS A 83 -3.72 2.27 -1.70
N GLN A 84 -4.64 2.22 -2.64
CA GLN A 84 -5.98 1.67 -2.41
C GLN A 84 -5.98 0.14 -2.37
N LEU A 85 -5.11 -0.49 -3.16
CA LEU A 85 -4.93 -1.93 -3.16
C LEU A 85 -4.35 -2.41 -1.83
N ASP A 86 -3.39 -1.70 -1.26
CA ASP A 86 -2.84 -1.95 0.08
C ASP A 86 -3.95 -1.95 1.15
N LYS A 87 -4.84 -0.95 1.13
CA LYS A 87 -5.99 -0.90 2.03
C LYS A 87 -6.98 -2.04 1.83
N LEU A 88 -7.19 -2.47 0.59
CA LEU A 88 -8.05 -3.61 0.29
C LEU A 88 -7.42 -4.92 0.82
N GLU A 89 -6.12 -5.10 0.64
CA GLU A 89 -5.36 -6.25 1.18
C GLU A 89 -5.46 -6.30 2.71
N MET A 90 -5.25 -5.17 3.37
CA MET A 90 -5.36 -5.06 4.82
C MET A 90 -6.77 -5.47 5.33
N ALA A 91 -7.83 -5.06 4.62
CA ALA A 91 -9.20 -5.48 4.94
C ALA A 91 -9.46 -6.97 4.68
N LEU A 92 -8.89 -7.54 3.60
CA LEU A 92 -8.93 -8.97 3.31
C LEU A 92 -8.29 -9.77 4.45
N GLN A 93 -7.11 -9.33 4.91
CA GLN A 93 -6.40 -9.97 6.01
C GLN A 93 -7.19 -9.87 7.33
N ALA A 94 -7.82 -8.72 7.61
CA ALA A 94 -8.72 -8.57 8.75
C ALA A 94 -9.92 -9.53 8.68
N LYS A 95 -10.53 -9.72 7.50
CA LYS A 95 -11.61 -10.70 7.30
C LYS A 95 -11.13 -12.13 7.54
N TYR A 96 -9.92 -12.46 7.08
CA TYR A 96 -9.31 -13.75 7.36
C TYR A 96 -9.13 -13.97 8.87
N TYR A 97 -8.58 -12.99 9.61
CA TYR A 97 -8.46 -13.10 11.07
C TYR A 97 -9.82 -13.24 11.78
N LEU A 98 -10.85 -12.53 11.33
CA LEU A 98 -12.21 -12.71 11.86
C LEU A 98 -12.69 -14.16 11.69
N SER A 99 -12.44 -14.78 10.53
CA SER A 99 -12.77 -16.19 10.27
C SER A 99 -12.01 -17.18 11.17
N LYS A 100 -10.87 -16.75 11.73
CA LYS A 100 -10.08 -17.51 12.71
C LYS A 100 -10.50 -17.27 14.15
N GLY A 101 -11.57 -16.52 14.39
CA GLY A 101 -12.12 -16.28 15.72
C GLY A 101 -11.48 -15.09 16.46
N HIS A 102 -10.74 -14.22 15.77
CA HIS A 102 -10.26 -12.99 16.38
C HIS A 102 -11.44 -12.02 16.64
N PRO A 103 -11.42 -11.24 17.75
CA PRO A 103 -12.53 -10.35 18.11
C PRO A 103 -12.79 -9.29 17.04
N LYS A 104 -14.06 -9.13 16.66
CA LYS A 104 -14.49 -8.16 15.64
C LYS A 104 -14.13 -6.73 16.01
N GLU A 105 -14.20 -6.39 17.29
CA GLU A 105 -13.93 -5.06 17.84
C GLU A 105 -12.48 -4.63 17.59
N ARG A 106 -11.55 -5.58 17.57
CA ARG A 106 -10.13 -5.32 17.26
C ARG A 106 -9.88 -5.14 15.77
N LEU A 107 -10.78 -5.63 14.92
CA LEU A 107 -10.62 -5.66 13.46
C LEU A 107 -11.42 -4.57 12.75
N GLU A 108 -12.39 -3.95 13.44
CA GLU A 108 -13.29 -2.95 12.89
C GLU A 108 -12.58 -1.71 12.32
N SER A 109 -11.50 -1.27 12.97
CA SER A 109 -10.68 -0.15 12.51
C SER A 109 -10.08 -0.38 11.12
N PHE A 110 -9.69 -1.62 10.79
CA PHE A 110 -9.11 -1.98 9.50
C PHE A 110 -10.15 -1.89 8.37
N PHE A 111 -11.36 -2.40 8.61
CA PHE A 111 -12.45 -2.28 7.64
C PHE A 111 -12.87 -0.81 7.43
N ASN A 112 -12.93 -0.03 8.51
CA ASN A 112 -13.30 1.38 8.44
C ASN A 112 -12.24 2.21 7.70
N SER A 113 -10.95 1.97 7.95
CA SER A 113 -9.86 2.61 7.20
C SER A 113 -9.95 2.29 5.71
N ALA A 114 -10.11 1.01 5.35
CA ALA A 114 -10.24 0.62 3.95
C ALA A 114 -11.47 1.25 3.26
N LYS A 115 -12.63 1.24 3.92
CA LYS A 115 -13.86 1.87 3.40
C LYS A 115 -13.71 3.37 3.12
N ASN A 116 -12.94 4.08 3.94
CA ASN A 116 -12.74 5.52 3.81
C ASN A 116 -11.70 5.89 2.73
N GLU A 117 -10.72 5.03 2.49
CA GLU A 117 -9.58 5.32 1.61
C GLU A 117 -9.75 4.74 0.19
N ILE A 118 -10.53 3.67 0.03
CA ILE A 118 -10.84 3.09 -1.28
C ILE A 118 -11.90 3.95 -1.98
N THR A 119 -11.49 4.60 -3.06
CA THR A 119 -12.34 5.46 -3.91
C THR A 119 -12.60 4.88 -5.29
N ASP A 120 -11.75 3.95 -5.75
CA ASP A 120 -11.95 3.21 -6.99
C ASP A 120 -13.22 2.35 -6.88
N LYS A 121 -14.14 2.52 -7.83
CA LYS A 121 -15.46 1.89 -7.79
C LYS A 121 -15.39 0.35 -7.83
N LYS A 122 -14.41 -0.20 -8.53
CA LYS A 122 -14.25 -1.65 -8.69
C LYS A 122 -13.59 -2.24 -7.45
N LEU A 123 -12.56 -1.59 -6.89
CA LEU A 123 -12.00 -1.99 -5.60
C LEU A 123 -13.04 -1.90 -4.48
N LEU A 124 -13.88 -0.86 -4.48
CA LEU A 124 -14.97 -0.71 -3.50
C LEU A 124 -16.02 -1.83 -3.66
N LYS A 125 -16.32 -2.25 -4.89
CA LYS A 125 -17.19 -3.41 -5.13
C LYS A 125 -16.61 -4.68 -4.53
N ILE A 126 -15.33 -4.94 -4.77
CA ILE A 126 -14.61 -6.10 -4.19
C ILE A 126 -14.63 -6.03 -2.66
N PHE A 127 -14.30 -4.87 -2.08
CA PHE A 127 -14.35 -4.64 -0.64
C PHE A 127 -15.74 -4.96 -0.05
N ASN A 128 -16.81 -4.50 -0.68
CA ASN A 128 -18.18 -4.77 -0.23
C ASN A 128 -18.53 -6.27 -0.31
N GLU A 129 -18.11 -6.97 -1.36
CA GLU A 129 -18.32 -8.42 -1.48
C GLU A 129 -17.62 -9.19 -0.36
N ILE A 130 -16.38 -8.82 -0.03
CA ILE A 130 -15.60 -9.46 1.05
C ILE A 130 -16.22 -9.20 2.43
N THR A 131 -16.67 -7.97 2.67
CA THR A 131 -17.12 -7.54 4.00
C THR A 131 -18.57 -7.94 4.30
N ASN A 132 -19.45 -8.00 3.29
CA ASN A 132 -20.87 -8.33 3.48
C ASN A 132 -21.16 -9.84 3.67
N HIS A 133 -20.23 -10.74 3.37
CA HIS A 133 -20.38 -12.18 3.63
C HIS A 133 -19.89 -12.58 5.04
N GLY A 134 -20.42 -11.94 6.08
CA GLY A 134 -20.08 -12.17 7.49
C GLY A 134 -21.30 -12.39 8.35
#